data_AF-A0A971U207-F1
#
_entry.id   AF-A0A971U207-F1
#
_cell.length_a   1.000
_cell.length_b   1.000
_cell.length_c   1.000
_cell.angle_alpha   90.00
_cell.angle_beta   90.00
_cell.angle_gamma   90.00
#
_symmetry.space_group_name_H-M   'P 1'
#
loop_
_entity.id
_entity.type
_entity.pdbx_description
1 polymer ?
#
loop_
_entity_poly.entity_id
_entity_poly.type
_entity_poly.pdbx_seq_one_letter_code
_entity_poly.pdbx_strand_id
1 'polypeptide(L)'
;RKAASTFGALFATMLMRAARVAKGKSEIDLATLAEMFAAAADGVRERGKSQVGDKTLLDALVPAAQALVEAAAEGATLATGLQHAAAAADDGARATVAMKSKIGRASWFADRTEGVQDPGATAVSLMIHSLASFVLG
;
A
#
# COMPACT_ATOMS: atom_id res chain seq x y z
N ARG A 1 20.08 -17.34 -13.79
CA ARG A 1 18.64 -17.00 -13.82
C ARG A 1 18.45 -15.67 -13.09
N LYS A 2 17.96 -14.60 -13.75
CA LYS A 2 17.48 -13.41 -13.02
C LYS A 2 16.16 -13.81 -12.34
N ALA A 3 16.18 -13.99 -11.02
CA ALA A 3 14.95 -14.24 -10.28
C ALA A 3 14.07 -12.98 -10.37
N ALA A 4 12.80 -13.13 -10.76
CA ALA A 4 11.86 -12.01 -10.77
C ALA A 4 11.78 -11.40 -9.36
N SER A 5 11.77 -10.06 -9.28
CA SER A 5 11.60 -9.36 -8.01
C SER A 5 10.22 -9.68 -7.43
N THR A 6 10.18 -10.21 -6.20
CA THR A 6 8.92 -10.42 -5.46
C THR A 6 8.12 -9.12 -5.40
N PHE A 7 8.79 -7.99 -5.10
CA PHE A 7 8.17 -6.68 -5.12
C PHE A 7 7.56 -6.36 -6.49
N GLY A 8 8.28 -6.57 -7.58
CA GLY A 8 7.76 -6.31 -8.93
C GLY A 8 6.49 -7.10 -9.25
N ALA A 9 6.42 -8.37 -8.85
CA ALA A 9 5.22 -9.19 -9.03
C ALA A 9 4.04 -8.74 -8.16
N LEU A 10 4.29 -8.34 -6.91
CA LEU A 10 3.27 -7.82 -6.02
C LEU A 10 2.78 -6.44 -6.47
N PHE A 11 3.69 -5.55 -6.89
CA PHE A 11 3.37 -4.25 -7.44
C PHE A 11 2.53 -4.34 -8.72
N ALA A 12 2.88 -5.24 -9.65
CA ALA A 12 2.04 -5.50 -10.81
C ALA A 12 0.65 -6.00 -10.40
N THR A 13 0.56 -6.89 -9.41
CA THR A 13 -0.72 -7.39 -8.88
C THR A 13 -1.56 -6.26 -8.28
N MET A 14 -0.94 -5.39 -7.51
CA MET A 14 -1.55 -4.20 -6.92
C MET A 14 -2.20 -3.33 -8.00
N LEU A 15 -1.44 -2.95 -9.03
CA LEU A 15 -1.94 -2.12 -10.14
C LEU A 15 -3.03 -2.82 -10.96
N MET A 16 -2.88 -4.11 -11.27
CA MET A 16 -3.88 -4.86 -12.03
C MET A 16 -5.23 -4.94 -11.31
N ARG A 17 -5.22 -5.04 -9.98
CA ARG A 17 -6.43 -5.14 -9.16
C ARG A 17 -7.12 -3.79 -9.05
N ALA A 18 -6.37 -2.72 -8.81
CA ALA A 18 -6.88 -1.35 -8.88
C ALA A 18 -7.46 -1.03 -10.27
N ALA A 19 -6.75 -1.37 -11.35
CA ALA A 19 -7.19 -1.11 -12.72
C ALA A 19 -8.51 -1.82 -13.08
N ARG A 20 -8.80 -2.98 -12.46
CA ARG A 20 -10.07 -3.68 -12.68
C ARG A 20 -11.25 -2.89 -12.12
N VAL A 21 -11.08 -2.22 -10.98
CA VAL A 21 -12.11 -1.34 -10.37
C VAL A 21 -12.32 -0.09 -11.22
N ALA A 22 -11.24 0.48 -11.76
CA ALA A 22 -11.29 1.64 -12.64
C ALA A 22 -11.83 1.34 -14.06
N LYS A 23 -12.04 0.07 -14.42
CA LYS A 23 -12.37 -0.33 -15.79
C LYS A 23 -13.68 0.32 -16.25
N GLY A 24 -13.62 1.07 -17.36
CA GLY A 24 -14.78 1.72 -17.96
C GLY A 24 -15.17 3.05 -17.32
N LYS A 25 -14.43 3.51 -16.30
CA LYS A 25 -14.62 4.84 -15.71
C LYS A 25 -13.73 5.86 -16.42
N SER A 26 -14.29 7.02 -16.75
CA SER A 26 -13.54 8.15 -17.31
C SER A 26 -12.92 9.04 -16.23
N GLU A 27 -13.46 8.99 -15.01
CA GLU A 27 -13.04 9.77 -13.87
C GLU A 27 -12.98 8.86 -12.62
N ILE A 28 -12.10 9.22 -11.68
CA ILE A 28 -11.91 8.50 -10.42
C ILE A 28 -12.20 9.48 -9.28
N ASP A 29 -13.34 9.27 -8.62
CA ASP A 29 -13.69 9.96 -7.38
C ASP A 29 -13.08 9.26 -6.16
N LEU A 30 -13.25 9.86 -4.98
CA LEU A 30 -12.69 9.32 -3.74
C LEU A 30 -13.22 7.91 -3.40
N ALA A 31 -14.51 7.66 -3.61
CA ALA A 31 -15.12 6.36 -3.36
C ALA A 31 -14.51 5.27 -4.27
N THR A 32 -14.36 5.56 -5.56
CA THR A 32 -13.69 4.67 -6.51
C THR A 32 -12.23 4.46 -6.13
N LEU A 33 -11.53 5.51 -5.71
CA LEU A 33 -10.13 5.39 -5.29
C LEU A 33 -9.99 4.49 -4.05
N ALA A 34 -10.90 4.61 -3.08
CA ALA A 34 -10.96 3.74 -1.92
C ALA A 34 -11.15 2.27 -2.32
N GLU A 35 -12.10 1.98 -3.22
CA GLU A 35 -12.32 0.63 -3.77
C GLU A 35 -11.08 0.10 -4.51
N MET A 36 -10.41 0.95 -5.28
CA MET A 36 -9.18 0.59 -6.00
C MET A 36 -8.07 0.16 -5.04
N PHE A 37 -7.86 0.91 -3.96
CA PHE A 37 -6.85 0.62 -2.94
C PHE A 37 -7.19 -0.63 -2.12
N ALA A 38 -8.47 -0.82 -1.76
CA ALA A 38 -8.93 -2.03 -1.10
C ALA A 38 -8.68 -3.28 -1.98
N ALA A 39 -9.08 -3.23 -3.26
CA ALA A 39 -8.84 -4.32 -4.21
C ALA A 39 -7.35 -4.60 -4.44
N ALA A 40 -6.53 -3.55 -4.46
CA ALA A 40 -5.08 -3.65 -4.53
C ALA A 40 -4.48 -4.37 -3.31
N ALA A 41 -4.88 -3.99 -2.10
CA ALA A 41 -4.45 -4.62 -0.86
C ALA A 41 -4.84 -6.10 -0.79
N ASP A 42 -6.09 -6.42 -1.14
CA ASP A 42 -6.58 -7.80 -1.19
C ASP A 42 -5.82 -8.64 -2.21
N GLY A 43 -5.57 -8.10 -3.40
CA GLY A 43 -4.80 -8.78 -4.42
C GLY A 43 -3.35 -9.08 -4.00
N VAL A 44 -2.70 -8.15 -3.30
CA VAL A 44 -1.36 -8.37 -2.74
C VAL A 44 -1.42 -9.42 -1.64
N ARG A 45 -2.39 -9.35 -0.71
CA ARG A 45 -2.59 -10.36 0.35
C ARG A 45 -2.76 -11.76 -0.24
N GLU A 46 -3.62 -11.91 -1.24
CA GLU A 46 -3.88 -13.18 -1.92
C GLU A 46 -2.63 -13.75 -2.60
N ARG A 47 -1.85 -12.89 -3.28
CA ARG A 47 -0.67 -13.28 -4.05
C ARG A 47 0.54 -13.55 -3.15
N GLY A 48 0.78 -12.66 -2.19
CA GLY A 48 1.94 -12.66 -1.30
C GLY A 48 1.79 -13.57 -0.09
N LYS A 49 0.55 -13.98 0.24
CA LYS A 49 0.22 -14.73 1.46
C LYS A 49 0.75 -14.04 2.72
N SER A 50 0.63 -12.72 2.73
CA SER A 50 1.15 -11.82 3.75
C SER A 50 0.02 -11.01 4.36
N GLN A 51 0.21 -10.53 5.58
CA GLN A 51 -0.73 -9.67 6.29
C GLN A 51 -0.02 -8.48 6.95
N VAL A 52 -0.80 -7.53 7.46
CA VAL A 52 -0.27 -6.44 8.30
C VAL A 52 0.43 -7.05 9.51
N GLY A 53 1.60 -6.52 9.84
CA GLY A 53 2.50 -7.02 10.87
C GLY A 53 3.50 -8.08 10.41
N ASP A 54 3.55 -8.42 9.11
CA ASP A 54 4.57 -9.33 8.56
C ASP A 54 5.85 -8.60 8.11
N LYS A 55 5.86 -7.26 8.20
CA LYS A 55 6.94 -6.37 7.73
C LYS A 55 7.08 -6.44 6.20
N THR A 56 6.07 -5.92 5.51
CA THR A 56 5.93 -5.95 4.04
C THR A 56 5.26 -4.67 3.54
N LEU A 57 5.12 -4.55 2.21
CA LEU A 57 4.38 -3.44 1.59
C LEU A 57 2.92 -3.31 2.06
N LEU A 58 2.31 -4.37 2.59
CA LEU A 58 0.94 -4.31 3.14
C LEU A 58 0.86 -3.44 4.40
N ASP A 59 1.96 -3.30 5.13
CA ASP A 59 2.01 -2.46 6.33
C ASP A 59 1.80 -0.98 6.01
N ALA A 60 2.07 -0.54 4.78
CA ALA A 60 1.70 0.80 4.30
C ALA A 60 0.40 0.81 3.48
N LEU A 61 0.21 -0.20 2.61
CA LEU A 61 -0.92 -0.21 1.68
C LEU A 61 -2.28 -0.38 2.38
N VAL A 62 -2.36 -1.23 3.41
CA VAL A 62 -3.63 -1.50 4.12
C VAL A 62 -4.08 -0.27 4.93
N PRO A 63 -3.22 0.38 5.75
CA PRO A 63 -3.62 1.61 6.43
C PRO A 63 -4.06 2.72 5.47
N ALA A 64 -3.37 2.88 4.33
CA ALA A 64 -3.78 3.85 3.31
C ALA A 64 -5.16 3.55 2.71
N ALA A 65 -5.44 2.28 2.39
CA ALA A 65 -6.74 1.86 1.91
C ALA A 65 -7.86 2.13 2.94
N GLN A 66 -7.59 1.82 4.21
CA GLN A 66 -8.50 2.08 5.32
C GLN A 66 -8.81 3.57 5.45
N ALA A 67 -7.79 4.44 5.41
CA ALA A 67 -7.95 5.89 5.49
C ALA A 67 -8.78 6.46 4.32
N LEU A 68 -8.64 5.91 3.11
CA LEU A 68 -9.47 6.30 1.97
C LEU A 68 -10.94 5.89 2.16
N VAL A 69 -11.20 4.69 2.69
CA VAL A 69 -12.56 4.22 2.98
C VAL A 69 -13.22 5.09 4.04
N GLU A 70 -12.50 5.42 5.11
CA GLU A 70 -12.98 6.30 6.18
C GLU A 70 -13.26 7.71 5.65
N ALA A 71 -12.33 8.30 4.90
CA ALA A 71 -12.53 9.61 4.28
C ALA A 71 -13.72 9.64 3.30
N ALA A 72 -13.94 8.57 2.54
CA ALA A 72 -15.09 8.45 1.66
C ALA A 72 -16.41 8.37 2.45
N ALA A 73 -16.44 7.61 3.54
CA ALA A 73 -17.61 7.48 4.41
C ALA A 73 -17.96 8.80 5.11
N GLU A 74 -16.97 9.63 5.41
CA GLU A 74 -17.13 10.96 6.00
C GLU A 74 -17.51 12.05 4.97
N GLY A 75 -17.56 11.70 3.67
CA GLY A 75 -17.86 12.67 2.61
C GLY A 75 -16.73 13.67 2.36
N ALA A 76 -15.48 13.30 2.67
CA ALA A 76 -14.32 14.16 2.45
C ALA A 76 -14.06 14.38 0.95
N THR A 77 -13.25 15.39 0.66
CA THR A 77 -12.77 15.63 -0.71
C THR A 77 -11.70 14.61 -1.12
N LEU A 78 -11.52 14.40 -2.43
CA LEU A 78 -10.44 13.56 -2.96
C LEU A 78 -9.06 13.97 -2.44
N ALA A 79 -8.80 15.28 -2.38
CA ALA A 79 -7.58 15.86 -1.85
C ALA A 79 -7.34 15.48 -0.39
N THR A 80 -8.35 15.68 0.47
CA THR A 80 -8.29 15.32 1.90
C THR A 80 -8.10 13.81 2.09
N GLY A 81 -8.84 12.98 1.34
CA GLY A 81 -8.69 11.53 1.40
C GLY A 81 -7.28 11.07 1.04
N LEU A 82 -6.66 11.66 0.00
CA LEU A 82 -5.28 11.36 -0.39
C LEU A 82 -4.25 11.81 0.65
N GLN A 83 -4.47 12.95 1.32
CA GLN A 83 -3.62 13.39 2.43
C GLN A 83 -3.68 12.41 3.61
N HIS A 84 -4.88 11.96 3.99
CA HIS A 84 -5.06 10.96 5.03
C HIS A 84 -4.40 9.62 4.64
N ALA A 85 -4.57 9.20 3.39
CA ALA A 85 -3.96 7.97 2.87
C ALA A 85 -2.42 8.03 2.90
N ALA A 86 -1.83 9.17 2.51
CA ALA A 86 -0.38 9.37 2.54
C ALA A 86 0.16 9.34 3.98
N ALA A 87 -0.50 10.02 4.92
CA ALA A 87 -0.12 9.99 6.34
C ALA A 87 -0.23 8.57 6.93
N ALA A 88 -1.31 7.85 6.63
CA ALA A 88 -1.49 6.47 7.08
C ALA A 88 -0.45 5.52 6.48
N ALA A 89 -0.05 5.72 5.22
CA ALA A 89 1.02 4.96 4.59
C ALA A 89 2.38 5.20 5.25
N ASP A 90 2.69 6.45 5.61
CA ASP A 90 3.92 6.82 6.33
C ASP A 90 3.96 6.20 7.73
N ASP A 91 2.85 6.26 8.45
CA ASP A 91 2.73 5.67 9.77
C ASP A 91 2.91 4.15 9.71
N GLY A 92 2.27 3.51 8.72
CA GLY A 92 2.45 2.10 8.41
C GLY A 92 3.89 1.72 8.08
N ALA A 93 4.53 2.47 7.18
CA ALA A 93 5.92 2.27 6.82
C ALA A 93 6.85 2.47 8.03
N ARG A 94 6.66 3.52 8.83
CA ARG A 94 7.44 3.79 10.04
C ARG A 94 7.28 2.71 11.10
N ALA A 95 6.06 2.20 11.29
CA ALA A 95 5.80 1.12 12.23
C ALA A 95 6.62 -0.14 11.91
N THR A 96 6.95 -0.38 10.64
CA THR A 96 7.77 -1.53 10.25
C THR A 96 9.16 -1.54 10.91
N VAL A 97 9.71 -0.39 11.34
CA VAL A 97 11.03 -0.32 11.98
C VAL A 97 11.10 -1.22 13.23
N ALA A 98 10.03 -1.26 14.04
CA ALA A 98 9.96 -2.09 15.24
C ALA A 98 9.56 -3.56 14.96
N MET A 99 9.38 -3.94 13.69
CA MET A 99 8.92 -5.28 13.31
C MET A 99 10.07 -6.18 12.88
N LYS A 100 9.94 -7.46 13.20
CA LYS A 100 10.71 -8.55 12.62
C LYS A 100 9.99 -9.11 11.40
N SER A 101 10.71 -9.30 10.31
CA SER A 101 10.14 -9.89 9.10
C SER A 101 9.78 -11.35 9.32
N LYS A 102 8.52 -11.69 9.02
CA LYS A 102 7.99 -13.05 9.19
C LYS A 102 8.02 -13.86 7.90
N ILE A 103 8.12 -13.19 6.75
CA ILE A 103 8.02 -13.83 5.44
C ILE A 103 9.10 -13.38 4.44
N GLY A 104 9.16 -14.06 3.30
CA GLY A 104 10.04 -13.68 2.19
C GLY A 104 11.52 -13.93 2.49
N ARG A 105 12.42 -13.26 1.75
CA ARG A 105 13.88 -13.41 1.96
C ARG A 105 14.38 -12.66 3.18
N ALA A 106 13.65 -11.63 3.61
CA ALA A 106 14.01 -10.84 4.79
C ALA A 106 13.85 -11.64 6.08
N SER A 107 12.91 -12.59 6.15
CA SER A 107 12.75 -13.47 7.32
C SER A 107 13.95 -14.38 7.58
N TRP A 108 14.79 -14.65 6.58
CA TRP A 108 16.05 -15.38 6.78
C TRP A 108 17.02 -14.64 7.72
N PHE A 109 16.79 -13.33 7.89
CA PHE A 109 17.56 -12.46 8.76
C PHE A 109 16.70 -11.85 9.86
N ALA A 110 15.63 -12.53 10.30
CA ALA A 110 14.58 -12.02 11.20
C ALA A 110 15.05 -11.00 12.25
N ASP A 111 15.95 -11.38 13.17
CA ASP A 111 16.43 -10.48 14.23
C ASP A 111 17.21 -9.26 13.72
N ARG A 112 17.81 -9.34 12.53
CA ARG A 112 18.52 -8.23 11.88
C ARG A 112 17.59 -7.29 11.10
N THR A 113 16.31 -7.65 10.97
CA THR A 113 15.33 -6.79 10.28
C THR A 113 14.69 -5.77 11.20
N GLU A 114 14.73 -5.98 12.51
CA GLU A 114 14.32 -5.00 13.51
C GLU A 114 15.29 -3.80 13.51
N GLY A 115 14.76 -2.59 13.66
CA GLY A 115 15.51 -1.33 13.57
C GLY A 115 15.67 -0.78 12.15
N VAL A 116 15.22 -1.50 11.12
CA VAL A 116 15.29 -1.06 9.71
C VAL A 116 13.89 -0.97 9.11
N GLN A 117 13.55 0.13 8.44
CA GLN A 117 12.26 0.28 7.76
C GLN A 117 12.14 -0.70 6.57
N ASP A 118 10.95 -1.28 6.35
CA ASP A 118 10.71 -2.16 5.21
C ASP A 118 10.74 -1.38 3.89
N PRO A 119 11.61 -1.75 2.92
CA PRO A 119 11.70 -1.03 1.65
C PRO A 119 10.44 -1.14 0.78
N GLY A 120 9.65 -2.21 0.93
CA GLY A 120 8.39 -2.37 0.21
C GLY A 120 7.32 -1.41 0.73
N ALA A 121 7.21 -1.27 2.05
CA ALA A 121 6.34 -0.30 2.70
C ALA A 121 6.76 1.14 2.39
N THR A 122 8.07 1.44 2.43
CA THR A 122 8.60 2.76 2.01
C THR A 122 8.24 3.07 0.57
N ALA A 123 8.43 2.13 -0.36
CA ALA A 123 8.08 2.34 -1.76
C ALA A 123 6.59 2.63 -1.95
N VAL A 124 5.71 1.90 -1.24
CA VAL A 124 4.26 2.18 -1.26
C VAL A 124 3.94 3.56 -0.73
N SER A 125 4.53 3.96 0.40
CA SER A 125 4.30 5.31 0.92
C SER A 125 4.68 6.38 -0.10
N LEU A 126 5.88 6.28 -0.70
CA LEU A 126 6.36 7.23 -1.73
C LEU A 126 5.43 7.31 -2.95
N MET A 127 4.85 6.18 -3.38
CA MET A 127 3.90 6.16 -4.49
C MET A 127 2.59 6.89 -4.14
N ILE A 128 2.10 6.72 -2.92
CA ILE A 128 0.87 7.39 -2.45
C ILE A 128 1.12 8.89 -2.30
N HIS A 129 2.26 9.28 -1.76
CA HIS A 129 2.70 10.68 -1.74
C HIS A 129 2.78 11.28 -3.14
N SER A 130 3.35 10.55 -4.10
CA SER A 130 3.44 11.02 -5.48
C SER A 130 2.06 11.24 -6.11
N LEU A 131 1.10 10.34 -5.83
CA LEU A 131 -0.29 10.50 -6.27
C LEU A 131 -0.97 11.68 -5.58
N ALA A 132 -0.78 11.83 -4.26
CA ALA A 132 -1.34 12.94 -3.50
C ALA A 132 -0.80 14.29 -4.01
N SER A 133 0.51 14.43 -4.19
CA SER A 133 1.13 15.62 -4.79
C SER A 133 0.55 15.90 -6.18
N PHE A 134 0.47 14.90 -7.05
CA PHE A 134 -0.09 15.08 -8.40
C PHE A 134 -1.52 15.63 -8.40
N VAL A 135 -2.36 15.19 -7.46
CA VAL A 135 -3.76 15.66 -7.35
C VAL A 135 -3.86 17.03 -6.68
N LEU A 136 -2.97 17.35 -5.75
CA LEU A 136 -2.97 18.61 -4.99
C LEU A 136 -2.36 19.78 -5.75
N GLY A 137 -1.48 19.51 -6.72
CA GLY A 137 -0.73 20.52 -7.50
C GLY A 137 0.69 20.73 -7.02
#